data_AF-A0A7C2LB09-F1
#
_entry.id   AF-A0A7C2LB09-F1
#
_cell.length_a   1.000
_cell.length_b   1.000
_cell.length_c   1.000
_cell.angle_alpha   90.00
_cell.angle_beta   90.00
_cell.angle_gamma   90.00
#
_symmetry.space_group_name_H-M   'P 1'
#
loop_
_entity.id
_entity.type
_entity.pdbx_description
1 polymer ?
#
loop_
_entity_poly.entity_id
_entity_poly.type
_entity_poly.pdbx_seq_one_letter_code
_entity_poly.pdbx_strand_id
1 'polypeptide(L)'
;MKGGTAVLSSVYRRTGLVLALSLLLVNAAYSYTLLNSIVWPENGHMYRVYSGSSYWGDAAAFARTVSVPGFYNGYLATVHSAEENALITSLLTLPAWLGGYQPPEELDPNANWQWVSGEPWTYTNWFPGQPNDINGPGSEQFLVIYTSGVWHDFPNITRPTFVVELNPVPDPASIVGLGAGLAGLFLRRRKR
;
A
#
# COMPACT_ATOMS: atom_id res chain seq x y z
N MET A 1 81.52 -9.78 -19.83
CA MET A 1 81.10 -9.11 -18.58
C MET A 1 79.58 -9.12 -18.52
N LYS A 2 79.00 -9.79 -17.50
CA LYS A 2 77.59 -9.80 -17.01
C LYS A 2 76.50 -10.18 -18.04
N GLY A 3 75.60 -11.16 -17.88
CA GLY A 3 75.20 -12.04 -16.77
C GLY A 3 73.66 -12.19 -16.74
N GLY A 4 73.14 -13.43 -16.74
CA GLY A 4 71.83 -13.87 -16.20
C GLY A 4 70.54 -13.48 -16.95
N THR A 5 69.82 -14.40 -17.61
CA THR A 5 68.81 -15.39 -17.13
C THR A 5 67.37 -14.87 -16.94
N ALA A 6 66.47 -15.46 -17.75
CA ALA A 6 65.18 -16.06 -17.40
C ALA A 6 63.92 -15.20 -17.13
N VAL A 7 62.78 -15.91 -17.30
CA VAL A 7 61.41 -15.67 -16.78
C VAL A 7 60.48 -14.93 -17.74
N LEU A 8 59.78 -15.65 -18.64
CA LEU A 8 58.48 -16.35 -18.47
C LEU A 8 57.25 -15.43 -18.64
N SER A 9 56.49 -15.76 -19.69
CA SER A 9 55.02 -15.82 -19.78
C SER A 9 54.16 -14.99 -18.82
N SER A 10 53.28 -14.16 -19.38
CA SER A 10 51.88 -14.09 -18.93
C SER A 10 51.08 -13.15 -19.83
N VAL A 11 50.35 -13.74 -20.77
CA VAL A 11 48.91 -13.50 -20.98
C VAL A 11 48.42 -12.09 -20.62
N TYR A 12 48.21 -11.23 -21.63
CA TYR A 12 47.24 -10.13 -21.55
C TYR A 12 45.83 -10.74 -21.42
N ARG A 13 45.44 -11.05 -20.18
CA ARG A 13 44.05 -11.17 -19.73
C ARG A 13 43.92 -10.26 -18.52
N ARG A 14 42.76 -9.61 -18.42
CA ARG A 14 42.33 -8.58 -17.44
C ARG A 14 42.63 -7.19 -18.01
N THR A 15 41.61 -6.40 -18.35
CA THR A 15 40.53 -6.00 -17.46
C THR A 15 39.20 -5.88 -18.21
N GLY A 16 38.20 -6.67 -17.79
CA GLY A 16 36.81 -6.37 -18.11
C GLY A 16 36.40 -5.14 -17.29
N LEU A 17 36.22 -4.01 -17.97
CA LEU A 17 35.48 -2.88 -17.43
C LEU A 17 34.01 -3.31 -17.39
N VAL A 18 33.58 -3.87 -16.26
CA VAL A 18 32.16 -3.88 -15.92
C VAL A 18 31.81 -2.43 -15.62
N LEU A 19 31.13 -1.78 -16.56
CA LEU A 19 30.39 -0.55 -16.32
C LEU A 19 29.32 -0.87 -15.27
N ALA A 20 29.67 -0.74 -13.99
CA ALA A 20 28.69 -0.59 -12.94
C ALA A 20 28.11 0.82 -13.11
N LEU A 21 27.15 0.93 -14.03
CA LEU A 21 26.22 2.05 -14.08
C LEU A 21 25.34 1.91 -12.83
N SER A 22 25.86 2.27 -11.66
CA SER A 22 25.02 2.43 -10.48
C SER A 22 24.16 3.65 -10.75
N LEU A 23 22.98 3.39 -11.30
CA LEU A 23 21.86 4.31 -11.32
C LEU A 23 21.53 4.61 -9.85
N LEU A 24 22.20 5.61 -9.28
CA LEU A 24 21.74 6.28 -8.08
C LEU A 24 20.46 6.99 -8.47
N LEU A 25 19.35 6.25 -8.49
CA LEU A 25 18.04 6.82 -8.31
C LEU A 25 18.10 7.48 -6.94
N VAL A 26 18.31 8.79 -6.94
CA VAL A 26 17.98 9.62 -5.79
C VAL A 26 16.46 9.54 -5.70
N ASN A 27 15.96 8.46 -5.08
CA ASN A 27 14.62 8.53 -4.52
C ASN A 27 14.73 9.63 -3.47
N ALA A 28 14.13 10.79 -3.76
CA ALA A 28 13.68 11.64 -2.69
C ALA A 28 12.77 10.75 -1.84
N ALA A 29 13.32 10.16 -0.77
CA ALA A 29 12.52 9.49 0.21
C ALA A 29 11.60 10.57 0.75
N TYR A 30 10.34 10.55 0.33
CA TYR A 30 9.32 11.32 1.02
C TYR A 30 9.39 10.89 2.48
N SER A 31 9.84 11.79 3.35
CA SER A 31 9.93 11.51 4.78
C SER A 31 8.54 11.57 5.35
N TYR A 32 7.80 10.46 5.25
CA TYR A 32 6.54 10.30 5.94
C TYR A 32 6.78 9.93 7.39
N THR A 33 6.18 10.68 8.31
CA THR A 33 6.26 10.41 9.75
C THR A 33 5.05 9.62 10.20
N LEU A 34 5.26 8.53 10.95
CA LEU A 34 4.17 7.80 11.59
C LEU A 34 3.60 8.64 12.74
N LEU A 35 2.31 8.98 12.67
CA LEU A 35 1.59 9.72 13.70
C LEU A 35 0.90 8.81 14.71
N ASN A 36 0.20 7.78 14.21
CA ASN A 36 -0.61 6.90 15.04
C ASN A 36 -0.68 5.50 14.41
N SER A 37 -0.92 4.48 15.23
CA SER A 37 -1.05 3.09 14.79
C SER A 37 -1.95 2.30 15.72
N ILE A 38 -2.79 1.44 15.17
CA ILE A 38 -3.63 0.50 15.93
C ILE A 38 -3.78 -0.81 15.16
N VAL A 39 -3.90 -1.93 15.88
CA VAL A 39 -4.40 -3.19 15.32
C VAL A 39 -5.88 -3.27 15.69
N TRP A 40 -6.75 -3.41 14.70
CA TRP A 40 -8.18 -3.53 14.97
C TRP A 40 -8.52 -4.98 15.32
N PRO A 41 -9.08 -5.27 16.51
CA PRO A 41 -9.36 -6.66 16.89
C PRO A 41 -10.41 -7.35 16.03
N GLU A 42 -11.31 -6.61 15.38
CA GLU A 42 -12.43 -7.19 14.63
C GLU A 42 -12.00 -7.87 13.33
N ASN A 43 -11.02 -7.32 12.61
CA ASN A 43 -10.47 -7.92 11.39
C ASN A 43 -8.99 -8.33 11.51
N GLY A 44 -8.32 -7.95 12.61
CA GLY A 44 -6.90 -8.20 12.83
C GLY A 44 -5.96 -7.35 11.98
N HIS A 45 -6.46 -6.42 11.18
CA HIS A 45 -5.64 -5.54 10.34
C HIS A 45 -4.98 -4.44 11.17
N MET A 46 -3.84 -3.95 10.71
CA MET A 46 -3.18 -2.79 11.31
C MET A 46 -3.41 -1.54 10.48
N TYR A 47 -3.82 -0.47 11.15
CA TYR A 47 -4.00 0.85 10.58
C TYR A 47 -2.90 1.78 11.08
N ARG A 48 -2.32 2.55 10.17
CA ARG A 48 -1.24 3.51 10.45
C ARG A 48 -1.52 4.84 9.77
N VAL A 49 -1.45 5.92 10.53
CA VAL A 49 -1.57 7.28 10.00
C VAL A 49 -0.18 7.83 9.77
N TYR A 50 0.08 8.24 8.54
CA TYR A 50 1.33 8.89 8.16
C TYR A 50 1.08 10.36 7.84
N SER A 51 2.03 11.22 8.21
CA SER A 51 2.04 12.63 7.82
C SER A 51 3.15 12.93 6.82
N GLY A 52 2.84 13.79 5.86
CA GLY A 52 3.74 14.33 4.86
C GLY A 52 2.93 14.68 3.62
N SER A 53 3.09 15.91 3.14
CA SER A 53 2.35 16.42 1.98
C SER A 53 2.48 15.46 0.80
N SER A 54 1.39 14.81 0.43
CA SER A 54 1.37 13.77 -0.60
C SER A 54 0.15 13.87 -1.49
N TYR A 55 0.38 13.69 -2.79
CA TYR A 55 -0.68 13.35 -3.73
C TYR A 55 -1.22 11.96 -3.39
N TRP A 56 -2.46 11.67 -3.80
CA TRP A 56 -3.08 10.38 -3.51
C TRP A 56 -2.26 9.22 -4.09
N GLY A 57 -1.78 9.37 -5.33
CA GLY A 57 -0.95 8.37 -6.01
C GLY A 57 0.38 8.08 -5.31
N ASP A 58 1.04 9.11 -4.76
CA ASP A 58 2.30 8.96 -4.02
C ASP A 58 2.06 8.26 -2.67
N ALA A 59 0.98 8.65 -1.97
CA ALA A 59 0.56 7.99 -0.74
C ALA A 59 0.24 6.50 -0.98
N ALA A 60 -0.47 6.18 -2.07
CA ALA A 60 -0.75 4.81 -2.49
C ALA A 60 0.53 4.03 -2.86
N ALA A 61 1.48 4.67 -3.55
CA ALA A 61 2.76 4.05 -3.87
C ALA A 61 3.58 3.75 -2.61
N PHE A 62 3.63 4.68 -1.66
CA PHE A 62 4.29 4.46 -0.37
C PHE A 62 3.60 3.38 0.45
N ALA A 63 2.26 3.39 0.55
CA ALA A 63 1.50 2.39 1.29
C ALA A 63 1.87 0.96 0.89
N ARG A 64 2.04 0.69 -0.42
CA ARG A 64 2.49 -0.59 -0.97
C ARG A 64 3.87 -1.04 -0.51
N THR A 65 4.72 -0.11 -0.05
CA THR A 65 6.05 -0.41 0.49
C THR A 65 6.02 -0.70 1.99
N VAL A 66 4.92 -0.38 2.68
CA VAL A 66 4.84 -0.56 4.13
C VAL A 66 4.64 -2.04 4.45
N SER A 67 5.49 -2.55 5.33
CA SER A 67 5.38 -3.86 5.96
C SER A 67 6.13 -3.80 7.29
N VAL A 68 5.64 -4.51 8.30
CA VAL A 68 6.23 -4.53 9.65
C VAL A 68 6.16 -5.91 10.28
N PRO A 69 6.90 -6.20 11.36
CA PRO A 69 6.80 -7.50 12.02
C PRO A 69 5.34 -7.87 12.33
N GLY A 70 4.89 -9.00 11.79
CA GLY A 70 3.51 -9.50 11.95
C GLY A 70 2.49 -8.97 10.94
N PHE A 71 2.86 -8.03 10.05
CA PHE A 71 1.92 -7.42 9.10
C PHE A 71 2.55 -7.14 7.74
N TYR A 72 1.81 -7.38 6.66
CA TYR A 72 2.31 -7.31 5.29
C TYR A 72 1.29 -6.69 4.33
N ASN A 73 1.74 -6.42 3.10
CA ASN A 73 0.89 -5.93 2.01
C ASN A 73 0.11 -4.66 2.38
N GLY A 74 0.83 -3.57 2.64
CA GLY A 74 0.20 -2.29 2.94
C GLY A 74 -0.53 -1.69 1.73
N TYR A 75 -1.64 -1.03 1.97
CA TYR A 75 -2.37 -0.23 0.98
C TYR A 75 -3.07 0.95 1.68
N LEU A 76 -3.54 1.95 0.92
CA LEU A 76 -4.35 3.00 1.52
C LEU A 76 -5.63 2.40 2.09
N ALA A 77 -5.96 2.77 3.32
CA ALA A 77 -6.98 2.09 4.10
C ALA A 77 -8.35 2.11 3.42
N THR A 78 -9.04 1.00 3.56
CA THR A 78 -10.40 0.78 3.09
C THR A 78 -11.38 0.86 4.25
N VAL A 79 -12.67 0.95 3.95
CA VAL A 79 -13.70 1.04 4.99
C VAL A 79 -14.94 0.26 4.58
N HIS A 80 -15.29 -0.73 5.38
CA HIS A 80 -16.37 -1.70 5.13
C HIS A 80 -17.47 -1.65 6.19
N SER A 81 -17.33 -0.82 7.22
CA SER A 81 -18.32 -0.68 8.29
C SER A 81 -18.24 0.67 9.00
N ALA A 82 -19.28 0.99 9.77
CA ALA A 82 -19.32 2.18 10.61
C ALA A 82 -18.28 2.11 11.75
N GLU A 83 -18.06 0.92 12.29
CA GLU A 83 -17.11 0.64 13.35
C GLU A 83 -15.66 0.85 12.85
N GLU A 84 -15.35 0.38 11.64
CA GLU A 84 -14.06 0.62 10.99
C GLU A 84 -13.84 2.11 10.71
N ASN A 85 -14.87 2.79 10.21
CA ASN A 85 -14.81 4.23 9.98
C ASN A 85 -14.52 4.99 11.27
N ALA A 86 -15.18 4.61 12.37
CA ALA A 86 -14.97 5.19 13.68
C ALA A 86 -13.56 4.91 14.23
N LEU A 87 -13.05 3.69 14.05
CA LEU A 87 -11.68 3.32 14.40
C LEU A 87 -10.67 4.22 13.66
N ILE A 88 -10.77 4.31 12.33
CA ILE A 88 -9.87 5.14 11.53
C ILE A 88 -9.95 6.59 12.00
N THR A 89 -11.16 7.12 12.18
CA THR A 89 -11.39 8.50 12.65
C THR A 89 -10.71 8.78 13.99
N SER A 90 -10.67 7.80 14.90
CA SER A 90 -10.02 7.94 16.22
C SER A 90 -8.50 8.15 16.13
N LEU A 91 -7.88 7.81 15.00
CA LEU A 91 -6.45 7.99 14.77
C LEU A 91 -6.10 9.38 14.20
N LEU A 92 -7.10 10.11 13.69
CA LEU A 92 -6.88 11.30 12.87
C LEU A 92 -6.84 12.59 13.71
N THR A 93 -5.83 13.41 13.46
CA THR A 93 -5.77 14.81 13.91
C THR A 93 -5.92 15.79 12.74
N LEU A 94 -5.82 15.31 11.50
CA LEU A 94 -5.97 16.04 10.25
C LEU A 94 -6.72 15.15 9.23
N PRO A 95 -7.35 15.72 8.19
CA PRO A 95 -7.95 14.94 7.12
C PRO A 95 -6.91 14.09 6.39
N ALA A 96 -7.32 12.89 5.99
CA ALA A 96 -6.44 11.87 5.44
C ALA A 96 -6.94 11.31 4.12
N TRP A 97 -6.02 10.95 3.24
CA TRP A 97 -6.34 10.06 2.12
C TRP A 97 -6.74 8.67 2.60
N LEU A 98 -7.76 8.11 1.94
CA LEU A 98 -8.15 6.71 2.01
C LEU A 98 -7.95 6.03 0.66
N GLY A 99 -8.14 4.71 0.60
CA GLY A 99 -7.95 3.90 -0.59
C GLY A 99 -9.08 3.94 -1.61
N GLY A 100 -10.07 4.81 -1.44
CA GLY A 100 -11.18 4.95 -2.38
C GLY A 100 -10.79 5.83 -3.56
N TYR A 101 -11.14 5.40 -4.77
CA TYR A 101 -10.93 6.18 -5.98
C TYR A 101 -11.95 5.83 -7.07
N GLN A 102 -12.08 6.71 -8.05
CA GLN A 102 -12.76 6.43 -9.32
C GLN A 102 -11.73 6.29 -10.46
N PRO A 103 -11.97 5.45 -11.47
CA PRO A 103 -11.15 5.42 -12.68
C PRO A 103 -11.08 6.80 -13.36
N PRO A 104 -9.97 7.16 -14.03
CA PRO A 104 -9.83 8.47 -14.69
C PRO A 104 -10.88 8.82 -15.74
N GLU A 105 -11.52 7.81 -16.32
CA GLU A 105 -12.55 7.96 -17.36
C GLU A 105 -13.97 8.10 -16.78
N GLU A 106 -14.12 7.97 -15.45
CA GLU A 106 -15.41 8.14 -14.79
C GLU A 106 -15.75 9.64 -14.66
N LEU A 107 -16.97 9.99 -15.05
CA LEU A 107 -17.48 11.36 -15.10
C LEU A 107 -18.71 11.58 -14.21
N ASP A 108 -19.39 10.51 -13.80
CA ASP A 108 -20.45 10.59 -12.78
C ASP A 108 -19.81 10.42 -11.39
N PRO A 109 -19.83 11.44 -10.53
CA PRO A 109 -19.24 11.35 -9.20
C PRO A 109 -19.88 10.24 -8.35
N ASN A 110 -21.10 9.80 -8.67
CA ASN A 110 -21.81 8.76 -7.91
C ASN A 110 -21.50 7.34 -8.37
N ALA A 111 -20.76 7.16 -9.47
CA ALA A 111 -20.55 5.86 -10.09
C ALA A 111 -19.12 5.32 -9.87
N ASN A 112 -18.97 4.00 -9.86
CA ASN A 112 -17.66 3.33 -10.03
C ASN A 112 -16.56 3.72 -9.02
N TRP A 113 -16.95 4.08 -7.78
CA TRP A 113 -16.02 4.09 -6.64
C TRP A 113 -15.53 2.67 -6.34
N GLN A 114 -14.23 2.56 -6.09
CA GLN A 114 -13.58 1.27 -5.80
C GLN A 114 -12.47 1.44 -4.77
N TRP A 115 -12.22 0.37 -4.03
CA TRP A 115 -11.11 0.27 -3.11
C TRP A 115 -9.84 -0.21 -3.81
N VAL A 116 -8.68 0.35 -3.46
CA VAL A 116 -7.37 -0.12 -3.93
C VAL A 116 -7.06 -1.58 -3.59
N SER A 117 -7.75 -2.15 -2.60
CA SER A 117 -7.66 -3.58 -2.24
C SER A 117 -8.38 -4.50 -3.23
N GLY A 118 -9.31 -3.95 -4.03
CA GLY A 118 -10.24 -4.72 -4.88
C GLY A 118 -11.46 -5.26 -4.13
N GLU A 119 -11.61 -4.94 -2.84
CA GLU A 119 -12.79 -5.33 -2.06
C GLU A 119 -14.05 -4.57 -2.50
N PRO A 120 -15.25 -5.13 -2.29
CA PRO A 120 -16.50 -4.51 -2.70
C PRO A 120 -16.76 -3.15 -2.04
N TRP A 121 -17.15 -2.16 -2.84
CA TRP A 121 -17.59 -0.85 -2.37
C TRP A 121 -19.03 -0.92 -1.82
N THR A 122 -19.18 -1.29 -0.55
CA THR A 122 -20.49 -1.59 0.06
C THR A 122 -20.88 -0.67 1.22
N TYR A 123 -19.90 -0.02 1.85
CA TYR A 123 -20.12 0.95 2.91
C TYR A 123 -19.70 2.34 2.44
N THR A 124 -20.49 3.35 2.80
CA THR A 124 -20.18 4.75 2.51
C THR A 124 -20.52 5.64 3.68
N ASN A 125 -19.67 6.64 3.95
CA ASN A 125 -19.96 7.68 4.92
C ASN A 125 -19.77 9.09 4.32
N TRP A 126 -20.32 9.30 3.13
CA TRP A 126 -20.27 10.58 2.43
C TRP A 126 -20.82 11.72 3.30
N PHE A 127 -20.15 12.86 3.27
CA PHE A 127 -20.73 14.10 3.76
C PHE A 127 -22.02 14.42 2.96
N PRO A 128 -23.06 15.00 3.57
CA PRO A 128 -24.27 15.36 2.84
C PRO A 128 -23.96 16.23 1.61
N GLY A 129 -24.37 15.75 0.43
CA GLY A 129 -24.09 16.40 -0.84
C GLY A 129 -22.75 16.01 -1.47
N GLN A 130 -22.09 14.95 -0.98
CA GLN A 130 -20.96 14.29 -1.62
C GLN A 130 -21.32 12.88 -2.10
N PRO A 131 -20.58 12.35 -3.09
CA PRO A 131 -19.57 13.03 -3.93
C PRO A 131 -20.21 14.02 -4.92
N ASN A 132 -19.50 15.08 -5.32
CA ASN A 132 -20.09 16.16 -6.12
C ASN A 132 -19.26 16.69 -7.29
N ASP A 133 -18.01 16.27 -7.43
CA ASP A 133 -17.15 16.72 -8.52
C ASP A 133 -17.17 18.26 -8.63
N ILE A 134 -16.80 18.98 -7.57
CA ILE A 134 -17.13 20.41 -7.39
C ILE A 134 -16.67 21.32 -8.55
N ASN A 135 -15.63 20.90 -9.29
CA ASN A 135 -15.06 21.63 -10.42
C ASN A 135 -15.48 21.07 -11.80
N GLY A 136 -16.47 20.19 -11.83
CA GLY A 136 -17.02 19.55 -13.03
C GLY A 136 -16.75 18.05 -13.10
N PRO A 137 -17.35 17.36 -14.09
CA PRO A 137 -17.28 15.91 -14.23
C PRO A 137 -15.84 15.36 -14.25
N GLY A 138 -15.55 14.38 -13.40
CA GLY A 138 -14.24 13.74 -13.27
C GLY A 138 -13.14 14.63 -12.67
N SER A 139 -13.51 15.67 -11.91
CA SER A 139 -12.54 16.58 -11.31
C SER A 139 -12.01 16.10 -9.95
N GLU A 140 -12.75 15.22 -9.26
CA GLU A 140 -12.49 14.77 -7.90
C GLU A 140 -12.56 13.23 -7.79
N GLN A 141 -11.46 12.55 -8.10
CA GLN A 141 -11.46 11.09 -8.27
C GLN A 141 -10.91 10.31 -7.07
N PHE A 142 -10.66 10.95 -5.94
CA PHE A 142 -9.96 10.36 -4.79
C PHE A 142 -10.68 10.60 -3.45
N LEU A 143 -10.70 9.59 -2.59
CA LEU A 143 -11.44 9.64 -1.32
C LEU A 143 -10.63 10.26 -0.19
N VAL A 144 -11.22 11.25 0.48
CA VAL A 144 -10.71 11.85 1.73
C VAL A 144 -11.67 11.58 2.86
N ILE A 145 -11.13 11.20 4.02
CA ILE A 145 -11.85 11.22 5.30
C ILE A 145 -11.44 12.44 6.13
N TYR A 146 -12.43 13.11 6.71
CA TYR A 146 -12.24 14.20 7.67
C TYR A 146 -12.19 13.68 9.11
N THR A 147 -11.72 14.51 10.05
CA THR A 147 -11.68 14.16 11.48
C THR A 147 -13.07 13.97 12.11
N SER A 148 -14.14 14.38 11.42
CA SER A 148 -15.54 14.06 11.76
C SER A 148 -15.98 12.67 11.28
N GLY A 149 -15.14 11.97 10.53
CA GLY A 149 -15.39 10.64 9.97
C GLY A 149 -16.14 10.63 8.64
N VAL A 150 -16.65 11.78 8.18
CA VAL A 150 -17.36 11.90 6.90
C VAL A 150 -16.40 12.05 5.72
N TRP A 151 -16.86 11.62 4.55
CA TRP A 151 -16.04 11.52 3.34
C TRP A 151 -16.36 12.59 2.31
N HIS A 152 -15.33 12.97 1.56
CA HIS A 152 -15.42 13.79 0.37
C HIS A 152 -14.65 13.11 -0.76
N ASP A 153 -15.13 13.26 -1.98
CA ASP A 153 -14.31 13.19 -3.17
C ASP A 153 -13.38 14.41 -3.21
N PHE A 154 -12.23 14.25 -3.85
CA PHE A 154 -11.20 15.29 -3.85
C PHE A 154 -10.30 15.20 -5.09
N PRO A 155 -9.79 16.33 -5.61
CA PRO A 155 -8.87 16.31 -6.74
C PRO A 155 -7.51 15.78 -6.30
N ASN A 156 -6.68 15.37 -7.26
CA ASN A 156 -5.31 14.91 -6.98
C ASN A 156 -4.39 16.08 -6.61
N ILE A 157 -4.53 16.58 -5.39
CA ILE A 157 -3.67 17.61 -4.80
C ILE A 157 -2.95 17.08 -3.56
N THR A 158 -2.04 17.85 -2.98
CA THR A 158 -1.34 17.39 -1.79
C THR A 158 -2.25 17.44 -0.56
N ARG A 159 -2.22 16.39 0.25
CA ARG A 159 -2.84 16.35 1.59
C ARG A 159 -1.81 16.06 2.67
N PRO A 160 -2.07 16.51 3.91
CA PRO A 160 -1.08 16.43 4.98
C PRO A 160 -0.92 15.03 5.55
N THR A 161 -1.94 14.16 5.41
CA THR A 161 -1.92 12.81 5.98
C THR A 161 -2.62 11.79 5.10
N PHE A 162 -2.34 10.51 5.35
CA PHE A 162 -3.01 9.36 4.74
C PHE A 162 -2.98 8.17 5.70
N VAL A 163 -3.93 7.24 5.50
CA VAL A 163 -4.04 6.04 6.34
C VAL A 163 -3.60 4.83 5.54
N VAL A 164 -2.72 4.01 6.11
CA VAL A 164 -2.27 2.74 5.56
C VAL A 164 -2.88 1.61 6.37
N GLU A 165 -3.50 0.66 5.69
CA GLU A 165 -4.00 -0.60 6.22
C GLU A 165 -3.06 -1.74 5.84
N LEU A 166 -2.82 -2.68 6.75
CA LEU A 166 -1.89 -3.80 6.59
C LEU A 166 -2.54 -5.10 7.05
N ASN A 167 -2.38 -6.15 6.26
CA ASN A 167 -2.92 -7.48 6.56
C ASN A 167 -2.09 -8.16 7.65
N PRO A 168 -2.70 -8.86 8.63
CA PRO A 168 -1.97 -9.66 9.60
C PRO A 168 -1.34 -10.86 8.91
N VAL A 169 -0.09 -11.17 9.23
CA VAL A 169 0.52 -12.45 8.84
C VAL A 169 -0.27 -13.56 9.53
N PRO A 170 -0.84 -14.54 8.80
CA PRO A 170 -1.55 -15.66 9.42
C PRO A 170 -0.66 -16.37 10.44
N ASP A 171 -1.22 -16.73 11.59
CA ASP A 171 -0.52 -17.56 12.58
C ASP A 171 0.07 -18.80 11.87
N PRO A 172 1.33 -19.18 12.13
CA PRO A 172 1.92 -20.43 11.64
C PRO A 172 1.00 -21.66 11.76
N ALA A 173 0.15 -21.74 12.79
CA ALA A 173 -0.84 -22.81 12.94
C ALA A 173 -1.92 -22.82 11.83
N SER A 174 -2.36 -21.65 11.37
CA SER A 174 -3.33 -21.48 10.27
C SER A 174 -2.75 -21.93 8.92
N ILE A 175 -1.43 -21.77 8.73
CA ILE A 175 -0.71 -22.23 7.53
C ILE A 175 -0.61 -23.76 7.50
N VAL A 176 -0.36 -24.40 8.65
CA VAL A 176 -0.28 -25.86 8.78
C VAL A 176 -1.65 -26.53 8.54
N GLY A 177 -2.74 -25.91 9.00
CA GLY A 177 -4.10 -26.41 8.77
C GLY A 177 -4.49 -26.48 7.28
N LEU A 178 -4.12 -25.48 6.48
CA LEU A 178 -4.33 -25.47 5.03
C LEU A 178 -3.44 -26.49 4.31
N GLY A 179 -2.19 -26.67 4.74
CA GLY A 179 -1.28 -27.66 4.20
C GLY A 179 -1.70 -29.11 4.47
N ALA A 180 -2.20 -29.40 5.68
CA ALA A 180 -2.70 -30.73 6.04
C ALA A 180 -4.00 -31.11 5.32
N GLY A 181 -4.90 -30.14 5.09
CA GLY A 181 -6.15 -30.34 4.35
C GLY A 181 -5.93 -30.79 2.90
N LEU A 182 -4.93 -30.23 2.21
CA LEU A 182 -4.56 -30.65 0.85
C LEU A 182 -3.92 -32.05 0.83
N ALA A 183 -3.07 -32.39 1.80
CA ALA A 183 -2.46 -33.72 1.88
C ALA A 183 -3.48 -34.85 2.14
N GLY A 184 -4.53 -34.59 2.94
CA GLY A 184 -5.61 -35.54 3.20
C GLY A 184 -6.45 -35.90 1.98
N LEU A 185 -6.60 -34.97 1.02
CA LEU A 185 -7.34 -35.17 -0.23
C LEU A 185 -6.61 -36.08 -1.23
N PHE A 186 -5.27 -36.14 -1.20
CA PHE A 186 -4.50 -37.03 -2.08
C PHE A 186 -4.43 -38.48 -1.56
N LEU A 187 -4.55 -38.71 -0.25
CA LEU A 187 -4.49 -40.06 0.32
C LEU A 187 -5.80 -40.85 0.20
N ARG A 188 -6.93 -40.19 -0.08
CA ARG A 188 -8.24 -40.87 -0.20
C ARG A 188 -8.50 -41.48 -1.59
N ARG A 189 -7.71 -41.15 -2.61
CA ARG A 189 -7.93 -41.64 -4.00
C ARG A 189 -7.26 -42.97 -4.34
N ARG A 190 -6.56 -43.62 -3.40
CA ARG A 190 -5.79 -44.85 -3.67
C ARG A 190 -6.32 -46.08 -2.91
N LYS A 191 -7.62 -46.36 -3.03
CA LYS A 191 -8.20 -47.69 -2.75
C LYS A 191 -9.44 -47.92 -3.64
N ARG A 192 -9.21 -48.48 -4.84
CA ARG A 192 -10.09 -49.44 -5.52
C ARG A 192 -9.20 -50.36 -6.35
#